data_AF-A0A1C3WL61-F1
#
_entry.id   AF-A0A1C3WL61-F1
#
_cell.length_a   1.000
_cell.length_b   1.000
_cell.length_c   1.000
_cell.angle_alpha   90.00
_cell.angle_beta   90.00
_cell.angle_gamma   90.00
#
_symmetry.space_group_name_H-M   'P 1'
#
loop_
_entity.id
_entity.type
_entity.pdbx_description
1 polymer ?
#
loop_
_entity_poly.entity_id
_entity_poly.type
_entity_poly.pdbx_seq_one_letter_code
_entity_poly.pdbx_strand_id
1 'polypeptide(L)'
;MFLPDDVSGPPALYGSGLTSTGFYPHDRREYEIRFALLEGWHWLEINMLIMPAGGMNGNNGWKVLTRRGRAVLADENAFRSYAHASQFPKSLLHPSLGDDVWLELARIDGAANAVFKSFRAVEEAVRAAGAFRAEDVGVDLVRRAFHPNNGPLTKLTDPVAEREALSALFAGAIGSYKNPHSHRTITISDIMEAQEMVLLASHLLRIVDARRLANSLGAEK
;
A
#
# COMPACT_ATOMS: atom_id res chain seq x y z
N MET A 1 -25.41 10.02 -13.94
CA MET A 1 -25.47 10.85 -12.70
C MET A 1 -26.52 10.24 -11.80
N PHE A 2 -26.41 10.44 -10.50
CA PHE A 2 -27.36 9.89 -9.55
C PHE A 2 -27.43 10.78 -8.30
N LEU A 3 -28.55 10.71 -7.59
CA LEU A 3 -28.74 11.34 -6.30
C LEU A 3 -28.45 10.28 -5.21
N PRO A 4 -27.65 10.58 -4.18
CA PRO A 4 -27.43 9.64 -3.09
C PRO A 4 -28.73 9.21 -2.40
N ASP A 5 -29.64 10.17 -2.16
CA ASP A 5 -30.94 9.93 -1.53
C ASP A 5 -31.87 9.00 -2.34
N ASP A 6 -31.66 8.86 -3.66
CA ASP A 6 -32.44 7.91 -4.47
C ASP A 6 -32.00 6.46 -4.24
N VAL A 7 -30.75 6.25 -3.79
CA VAL A 7 -30.17 4.94 -3.52
C VAL A 7 -30.30 4.58 -2.04
N SER A 8 -30.23 5.58 -1.16
CA SER A 8 -30.17 5.42 0.29
C SER A 8 -31.28 6.18 1.04
N GLY A 9 -32.35 6.56 0.36
CA GLY A 9 -33.47 7.27 0.97
C GLY A 9 -34.33 6.37 1.86
N PRO A 10 -35.15 6.96 2.75
CA PRO A 10 -36.03 6.21 3.65
C PRO A 10 -36.91 5.15 2.95
N PRO A 11 -37.49 5.40 1.75
CA PRO A 11 -38.27 4.39 1.04
C PRO A 11 -37.42 3.20 0.55
N ALA A 12 -36.16 3.43 0.20
CA ALA A 12 -35.23 2.40 -0.29
C ALA A 12 -34.63 1.56 0.85
N LEU A 13 -34.43 2.16 2.03
CA LEU A 13 -33.85 1.50 3.21
C LEU A 13 -34.90 0.80 4.09
N TYR A 14 -36.12 1.34 4.16
CA TYR A 14 -37.18 0.86 5.06
C TYR A 14 -38.40 0.28 4.34
N GLY A 15 -38.41 0.31 2.99
CA GLY A 15 -39.51 -0.18 2.15
C GLY A 15 -40.68 0.79 2.09
N SER A 16 -41.33 0.88 0.93
CA SER A 16 -42.46 1.78 0.65
C SER A 16 -43.80 1.34 1.29
N GLY A 17 -43.77 0.71 2.46
CA GLY A 17 -44.94 0.00 3.00
C GLY A 17 -45.07 -0.10 4.52
N LEU A 18 -44.20 0.51 5.32
CA LEU A 18 -44.43 0.58 6.77
C LEU A 18 -45.39 1.74 7.08
N THR A 19 -46.69 1.49 6.89
CA THR A 19 -47.72 2.25 7.61
C THR A 19 -47.42 2.13 9.10
N SER A 20 -47.09 3.25 9.71
CA SER A 20 -46.84 3.41 11.14
C SER A 20 -47.96 2.78 11.96
N THR A 21 -47.70 1.59 12.50
CA THR A 21 -48.45 1.06 13.63
C THR A 21 -47.46 0.64 14.70
N GLY A 22 -47.13 1.58 15.59
CA GLY A 22 -46.47 1.27 16.85
C GLY A 22 -45.28 2.17 17.16
N PHE A 23 -45.31 2.77 18.35
CA PHE A 23 -44.20 3.40 19.04
C PHE A 23 -43.02 2.41 19.21
N TYR A 24 -42.19 2.25 18.18
CA TYR A 24 -40.84 1.71 18.28
C TYR A 24 -39.85 2.88 18.17
N PRO A 25 -38.68 2.88 18.84
CA PRO A 25 -37.72 3.98 18.76
C PRO A 25 -37.02 3.98 17.38
N HIS A 26 -37.77 4.39 16.34
CA HIS A 26 -37.32 4.50 14.95
C HIS A 26 -36.19 5.50 14.81
N ASP A 27 -36.23 6.61 15.56
CA ASP A 27 -35.35 7.76 15.37
C ASP A 27 -33.85 7.42 15.55
N ARG A 28 -33.49 6.65 16.58
CA ARG A 28 -32.08 6.33 16.84
C ARG A 28 -31.51 5.35 15.81
N ARG A 29 -32.23 4.29 15.48
CA ARG A 29 -31.77 3.30 14.50
C ARG A 29 -31.76 3.87 13.09
N GLU A 30 -32.73 4.71 12.76
CA GLU A 30 -32.78 5.44 11.49
C GLU A 30 -31.62 6.43 11.37
N TYR A 31 -31.34 7.17 12.45
CA TYR A 31 -30.18 8.04 12.53
C TYR A 31 -28.86 7.27 12.32
N GLU A 32 -28.65 6.16 13.03
CA GLU A 32 -27.44 5.34 12.93
C GLU A 32 -27.23 4.79 11.50
N ILE A 33 -28.29 4.31 10.85
CA ILE A 33 -28.24 3.84 9.46
C ILE A 33 -27.91 4.99 8.51
N ARG A 34 -28.62 6.12 8.62
CA ARG A 34 -28.38 7.31 7.78
C ARG A 34 -26.95 7.82 7.96
N PHE A 35 -26.43 7.81 9.18
CA PHE A 35 -25.07 8.26 9.48
C PHE A 35 -24.02 7.33 8.84
N ALA A 36 -24.16 6.01 8.97
CA ALA A 36 -23.27 5.05 8.32
C ALA A 36 -23.26 5.19 6.79
N LEU A 37 -24.41 5.47 6.18
CA LEU A 37 -24.52 5.73 4.75
C LEU A 37 -23.84 7.04 4.35
N LEU A 38 -24.00 8.10 5.12
CA LEU A 38 -23.30 9.37 4.91
C LEU A 38 -21.78 9.21 5.02
N GLU A 39 -21.29 8.42 5.99
CA GLU A 39 -19.87 8.11 6.13
C GLU A 39 -19.34 7.33 4.92
N GLY A 40 -20.07 6.30 4.48
CA GLY A 40 -19.73 5.56 3.26
C GLY A 40 -19.71 6.45 2.03
N TRP A 41 -20.69 7.35 1.90
CA TRP A 41 -20.79 8.30 0.81
C TRP A 41 -19.59 9.27 0.79
N HIS A 42 -19.28 9.85 1.95
CA HIS A 42 -18.16 10.77 2.09
C HIS A 42 -16.82 10.08 1.83
N TRP A 43 -16.66 8.83 2.23
CA TRP A 43 -15.48 8.03 1.93
C TRP A 43 -15.27 7.86 0.42
N LEU A 44 -16.34 7.59 -0.35
CA LEU A 44 -16.27 7.47 -1.81
C LEU A 44 -15.86 8.81 -2.49
N GLU A 45 -16.25 9.95 -1.90
CA GLU A 45 -15.84 11.30 -2.36
C GLU A 45 -14.39 11.62 -2.05
N ILE A 46 -13.93 11.41 -0.80
CA ILE A 46 -12.53 11.60 -0.39
C ILE A 46 -11.60 10.77 -1.29
N ASN A 47 -12.03 9.57 -1.63
CA ASN A 47 -11.28 8.66 -2.48
C ASN A 47 -11.44 8.91 -3.99
N MET A 48 -12.13 9.97 -4.40
CA MET A 48 -12.34 10.37 -5.79
C MET A 48 -12.93 9.26 -6.66
N LEU A 49 -13.79 8.40 -6.09
CA LEU A 49 -14.55 7.41 -6.86
C LEU A 49 -15.82 8.06 -7.45
N ILE A 50 -16.37 9.02 -6.72
CA ILE A 50 -17.49 9.86 -7.11
C ILE A 50 -17.12 11.34 -6.93
N MET A 51 -17.83 12.23 -7.59
CA MET A 51 -17.72 13.69 -7.42
C MET A 51 -19.05 14.37 -7.72
N PRO A 52 -19.27 15.63 -7.29
CA PRO A 52 -20.39 16.43 -7.76
C PRO A 52 -20.45 16.49 -9.29
N ALA A 53 -21.67 16.43 -9.84
CA ALA A 53 -21.90 16.73 -11.25
C ALA A 53 -21.52 18.19 -11.56
N GLY A 54 -21.28 18.51 -12.84
CA GLY A 54 -21.03 19.89 -13.25
C GLY A 54 -22.29 20.77 -13.16
N GLY A 55 -22.09 22.06 -12.90
CA GLY A 55 -23.15 23.08 -12.95
C GLY A 55 -24.22 22.92 -11.87
N MET A 56 -25.44 23.35 -12.19
CA MET A 56 -26.57 23.38 -11.25
C MET A 56 -26.89 22.01 -10.62
N ASN A 57 -26.66 20.92 -11.37
CA ASN A 57 -26.91 19.57 -10.89
C ASN A 57 -26.00 19.21 -9.71
N GLY A 58 -24.72 19.57 -9.75
CA GLY A 58 -23.80 19.32 -8.63
C GLY A 58 -24.20 20.07 -7.37
N ASN A 59 -24.66 21.32 -7.50
CA ASN A 59 -25.15 22.12 -6.39
C ASN A 59 -26.42 21.51 -5.78
N ASN A 60 -27.24 20.82 -6.58
CA ASN A 60 -28.44 20.11 -6.14
C ASN A 60 -28.13 18.69 -5.62
N GLY A 61 -26.87 18.37 -5.31
CA GLY A 61 -26.48 17.11 -4.71
C GLY A 61 -26.28 15.95 -5.69
N TRP A 62 -26.42 16.16 -7.00
CA TRP A 62 -26.17 15.11 -7.99
C TRP A 62 -24.69 14.78 -8.10
N LYS A 63 -24.42 13.49 -8.24
CA LYS A 63 -23.06 12.93 -8.25
C LYS A 63 -22.82 12.16 -9.55
N VAL A 64 -21.56 12.06 -9.93
CA VAL A 64 -21.09 11.29 -11.09
C VAL A 64 -19.92 10.42 -10.67
N LEU A 65 -19.82 9.23 -11.28
CA LEU A 65 -18.60 8.44 -11.19
C LEU A 65 -17.45 9.19 -11.85
N THR A 66 -16.31 9.23 -11.18
CA THR A 66 -15.08 9.71 -11.82
C THR A 66 -14.57 8.67 -12.82
N ARG A 67 -13.51 9.01 -13.56
CA ARG A 67 -12.79 8.03 -14.40
C ARG A 67 -12.31 6.83 -13.57
N ARG A 68 -11.83 7.09 -12.35
CA ARG A 68 -11.38 6.07 -11.39
C ARG A 68 -12.56 5.24 -10.87
N GLY A 69 -13.64 5.88 -10.46
CA GLY A 69 -14.87 5.20 -10.03
C GLY A 69 -15.40 4.22 -11.06
N ARG A 70 -15.39 4.62 -12.34
CA ARG A 70 -15.76 3.72 -13.44
C ARG A 70 -14.83 2.51 -13.57
N ALA A 71 -13.52 2.70 -13.38
CA ALA A 71 -12.56 1.61 -13.49
C ALA A 71 -12.71 0.57 -12.36
N VAL A 72 -12.94 1.00 -11.12
CA VAL A 72 -13.10 0.08 -9.97
C VAL A 72 -14.47 -0.61 -9.92
N LEU A 73 -15.49 -0.08 -10.61
CA LEU A 73 -16.81 -0.72 -10.71
C LEU A 73 -16.89 -1.82 -11.77
N ALA A 74 -15.87 -1.97 -12.62
CA ALA A 74 -15.84 -3.02 -13.62
C ALA A 74 -15.69 -4.43 -13.01
N ASP A 75 -15.22 -4.52 -11.76
CA ASP A 75 -14.92 -5.77 -11.06
C ASP A 75 -15.04 -5.56 -9.53
N GLU A 76 -15.79 -6.40 -8.82
CA GLU A 76 -15.93 -6.31 -7.36
C GLU A 76 -14.59 -6.44 -6.63
N ASN A 77 -13.68 -7.27 -7.15
CA ASN A 77 -12.34 -7.41 -6.58
C ASN A 77 -11.53 -6.12 -6.75
N ALA A 78 -11.77 -5.34 -7.80
CA ALA A 78 -11.10 -4.07 -8.02
C ALA A 78 -11.45 -3.03 -6.96
N PHE A 79 -12.74 -2.95 -6.58
CA PHE A 79 -13.17 -2.07 -5.51
C PHE A 79 -12.53 -2.47 -4.17
N ARG A 80 -12.50 -3.76 -3.84
CA ARG A 80 -11.87 -4.27 -2.60
C ARG A 80 -10.38 -3.93 -2.56
N SER A 81 -9.63 -4.26 -3.62
CA SER A 81 -8.20 -3.94 -3.72
C SER A 81 -7.93 -2.44 -3.59
N TYR A 82 -8.75 -1.61 -4.25
CA TYR A 82 -8.64 -0.17 -4.13
C TYR A 82 -8.93 0.35 -2.72
N ALA A 83 -9.98 -0.15 -2.06
CA ALA A 83 -10.33 0.24 -0.70
C ALA A 83 -9.19 -0.08 0.27
N HIS A 84 -8.60 -1.27 0.18
CA HIS A 84 -7.43 -1.64 0.99
C HIS A 84 -6.19 -0.81 0.66
N ALA A 85 -5.92 -0.53 -0.62
CA ALA A 85 -4.80 0.31 -1.03
C ALA A 85 -4.96 1.78 -0.58
N SER A 86 -6.18 2.31 -0.56
CA SER A 86 -6.46 3.67 -0.10
C SER A 86 -6.24 3.85 1.40
N GLN A 87 -6.37 2.78 2.18
CA GLN A 87 -6.05 2.77 3.60
C GLN A 87 -4.54 2.69 3.85
N PHE A 88 -3.74 2.32 2.84
CA PHE A 88 -2.30 2.19 2.97
C PHE A 88 -1.63 3.58 2.98
N PRO A 89 -1.05 4.01 4.12
CA PRO A 89 -0.47 5.33 4.24
C PRO A 89 0.80 5.43 3.40
N LYS A 90 0.73 6.16 2.29
CA LYS A 90 1.87 6.42 1.40
C LYS A 90 3.10 6.99 2.13
N SER A 91 2.90 7.69 3.23
CA SER A 91 3.97 8.22 4.09
C SER A 91 4.84 7.14 4.76
N LEU A 92 4.37 5.90 4.86
CA LEU A 92 5.18 4.78 5.36
C LEU A 92 6.10 4.18 4.28
N LEU A 93 5.89 4.51 3.00
CA LEU A 93 6.78 4.09 1.93
C LEU A 93 8.11 4.84 1.99
N HIS A 94 9.16 4.14 1.61
CA HIS A 94 10.44 4.79 1.36
C HIS A 94 10.30 5.75 0.15
N PRO A 95 10.92 6.96 0.17
CA PRO A 95 10.82 7.91 -0.93
C PRO A 95 11.20 7.34 -2.30
N SER A 96 12.15 6.40 -2.35
CA SER A 96 12.55 5.74 -3.61
C SER A 96 11.48 4.80 -4.20
N LEU A 97 10.45 4.44 -3.44
CA LEU A 97 9.34 3.59 -3.87
C LEU A 97 8.05 4.38 -4.13
N GLY A 98 7.91 5.54 -3.48
CA GLY A 98 6.63 6.14 -3.09
C GLY A 98 5.54 6.19 -4.16
N ASP A 99 5.84 6.71 -5.35
CA ASP A 99 4.80 6.90 -6.38
C ASP A 99 4.55 5.64 -7.19
N ASP A 100 5.63 4.99 -7.66
CA ASP A 100 5.53 3.84 -8.56
C ASP A 100 4.91 2.63 -7.85
N VAL A 101 5.43 2.28 -6.66
CA VAL A 101 4.94 1.11 -5.91
C VAL A 101 3.52 1.32 -5.39
N TRP A 102 3.19 2.54 -4.96
CA TRP A 102 1.82 2.85 -4.51
C TRP A 102 0.82 2.70 -5.65
N LEU A 103 1.18 3.13 -6.86
CA LEU A 103 0.32 2.95 -8.03
C LEU A 103 0.14 1.48 -8.40
N GLU A 104 1.16 0.64 -8.25
CA GLU A 104 1.02 -0.81 -8.43
C GLU A 104 0.10 -1.44 -7.38
N LEU A 105 0.22 -1.09 -6.11
CA LEU A 105 -0.67 -1.59 -5.05
C LEU A 105 -2.14 -1.19 -5.28
N ALA A 106 -2.38 -0.05 -5.92
CA ALA A 106 -3.73 0.40 -6.26
C ALA A 106 -4.33 -0.31 -7.49
N ARG A 107 -3.55 -1.09 -8.25
CA ARG A 107 -4.05 -1.91 -9.37
C ARG A 107 -4.55 -3.27 -8.89
N ILE A 108 -5.52 -3.81 -9.61
CA ILE A 108 -6.15 -5.11 -9.33
C ILE A 108 -5.11 -6.24 -9.33
N ASP A 109 -4.21 -6.24 -10.30
CA ASP A 109 -3.20 -7.27 -10.56
C ASP A 109 -1.77 -6.81 -10.22
N GLY A 110 -1.62 -5.63 -9.60
CA GLY A 110 -0.32 -5.01 -9.38
C GLY A 110 0.42 -5.47 -8.13
N ALA A 111 -0.21 -6.26 -7.25
CA ALA A 111 0.37 -6.70 -5.97
C ALA A 111 1.75 -7.40 -6.13
N ALA A 112 1.83 -8.41 -7.00
CA ALA A 112 3.08 -9.12 -7.27
C ALA A 112 4.17 -8.20 -7.86
N ASN A 113 3.77 -7.25 -8.71
CA ASN A 113 4.69 -6.29 -9.32
C ASN A 113 5.21 -5.26 -8.29
N ALA A 114 4.34 -4.80 -7.39
CA ALA A 114 4.69 -3.91 -6.28
C ALA A 114 5.77 -4.53 -5.38
N VAL A 115 5.59 -5.80 -5.00
CA VAL A 115 6.56 -6.56 -4.19
C VAL A 115 7.89 -6.71 -4.94
N PHE A 116 7.86 -7.17 -6.19
CA PHE A 116 9.06 -7.34 -6.99
C PHE A 116 9.85 -6.03 -7.15
N LYS A 117 9.18 -4.93 -7.52
CA LYS A 117 9.80 -3.60 -7.65
C LYS A 117 10.43 -3.14 -6.34
N SER A 118 9.75 -3.36 -5.22
CA SER A 118 10.23 -2.95 -3.90
C SER A 118 11.50 -3.67 -3.48
N PHE A 119 11.56 -5.00 -3.62
CA PHE A 119 12.76 -5.76 -3.24
C PHE A 119 13.87 -5.66 -4.28
N ARG A 120 13.56 -5.39 -5.55
CA ARG A 120 14.56 -4.98 -6.54
C ARG A 120 15.24 -3.67 -6.13
N ALA A 121 14.47 -2.67 -5.68
CA ALA A 121 15.03 -1.42 -5.20
C ALA A 121 15.91 -1.62 -3.95
N VAL A 122 15.55 -2.53 -3.04
CA VAL A 122 16.42 -2.92 -1.90
C VAL A 122 17.75 -3.49 -2.41
N GLU A 123 17.72 -4.43 -3.36
CA GLU A 123 18.94 -5.02 -3.93
C GLU A 123 19.82 -3.97 -4.61
N GLU A 124 19.24 -3.08 -5.42
CA GLU A 124 19.94 -1.98 -6.08
C GLU A 124 20.54 -0.99 -5.08
N ALA A 125 19.82 -0.66 -4.01
CA ALA A 125 20.32 0.22 -2.94
C ALA A 125 21.48 -0.41 -2.17
N VAL A 126 21.39 -1.70 -1.83
CA VAL A 126 22.48 -2.45 -1.17
C VAL A 126 23.72 -2.50 -2.07
N ARG A 127 23.55 -2.79 -3.35
CA ARG A 127 24.64 -2.82 -4.34
C ARG A 127 25.35 -1.48 -4.41
N ALA A 128 24.58 -0.39 -4.57
CA ALA A 128 25.12 0.96 -4.66
C ALA A 128 25.84 1.39 -3.38
N ALA A 129 25.23 1.15 -2.21
CA ALA A 129 25.81 1.55 -0.93
C ALA A 129 27.06 0.75 -0.56
N GLY A 130 27.16 -0.51 -0.99
CA GLY A 130 28.31 -1.38 -0.78
C GLY A 130 29.40 -1.30 -1.86
N ALA A 131 29.24 -0.43 -2.87
CA ALA A 131 30.15 -0.30 -4.02
C ALA A 131 30.41 -1.63 -4.76
N PHE A 132 29.37 -2.47 -4.88
CA PHE A 132 29.43 -3.75 -5.58
C PHE A 132 29.24 -3.59 -7.10
N ARG A 133 29.62 -4.63 -7.85
CA ARG A 133 29.53 -4.65 -9.32
C ARG A 133 28.09 -4.94 -9.77
N ALA A 134 27.76 -4.62 -11.02
CA ALA A 134 26.40 -4.78 -11.55
C ALA A 134 25.93 -6.25 -11.56
N GLU A 135 26.87 -7.17 -11.74
CA GLU A 135 26.68 -8.62 -11.72
C GLU A 135 26.48 -9.20 -10.31
N ASP A 136 26.80 -8.43 -9.26
CA ASP A 136 26.56 -8.86 -7.88
C ASP A 136 25.05 -8.72 -7.57
N VAL A 137 24.36 -9.85 -7.37
CA VAL A 137 22.89 -9.90 -7.22
C VAL A 137 22.46 -10.88 -6.12
N GLY A 138 21.21 -10.74 -5.68
CA GLY A 138 20.53 -11.71 -4.84
C GLY A 138 21.11 -11.84 -3.42
N VAL A 139 20.99 -13.05 -2.88
CA VAL A 139 21.38 -13.37 -1.50
C VAL A 139 22.89 -13.25 -1.30
N ASP A 140 23.70 -13.59 -2.30
CA ASP A 140 25.16 -13.49 -2.21
C ASP A 140 25.62 -12.04 -2.02
N LEU A 141 25.12 -11.12 -2.85
CA LEU A 141 25.37 -9.68 -2.72
C LEU A 141 25.09 -9.20 -1.31
N VAL A 142 23.90 -9.51 -0.79
CA VAL A 142 23.47 -9.07 0.54
C VAL A 142 24.35 -9.62 1.65
N ARG A 143 24.69 -10.91 1.59
CA ARG A 143 25.55 -11.55 2.60
C ARG A 143 26.95 -10.94 2.61
N ARG A 144 27.48 -10.57 1.44
CA ARG A 144 28.74 -9.82 1.37
C ARG A 144 28.61 -8.40 1.91
N ALA A 145 27.53 -7.69 1.56
CA ALA A 145 27.30 -6.33 2.01
C ALA A 145 27.19 -6.20 3.53
N PHE A 146 26.49 -7.15 4.16
CA PHE A 146 26.27 -7.24 5.61
C PHE A 146 27.08 -8.37 6.26
N HIS A 147 28.26 -8.70 5.72
CA HIS A 147 29.10 -9.72 6.34
C HIS A 147 29.49 -9.27 7.77
N PRO A 148 29.37 -10.11 8.81
CA PRO A 148 29.49 -9.67 10.19
C PRO A 148 30.88 -9.10 10.54
N ASN A 149 31.92 -9.57 9.86
CA ASN A 149 33.31 -9.19 10.18
C ASN A 149 33.87 -8.06 9.32
N ASN A 150 33.37 -7.89 8.09
CA ASN A 150 33.99 -7.00 7.10
C ASN A 150 33.02 -6.46 6.04
N GLY A 151 31.70 -6.61 6.25
CA GLY A 151 30.70 -6.13 5.31
C GLY A 151 30.69 -4.59 5.25
N PRO A 152 30.69 -3.97 4.06
CA PRO A 152 30.73 -2.52 3.92
C PRO A 152 29.50 -1.80 4.51
N LEU A 153 28.38 -2.51 4.71
CA LEU A 153 27.17 -1.98 5.33
C LEU A 153 26.97 -2.46 6.78
N THR A 154 27.94 -3.18 7.33
CA THR A 154 27.88 -3.71 8.69
C THR A 154 28.28 -2.63 9.69
N LYS A 155 27.43 -2.41 10.71
CA LYS A 155 27.79 -1.57 11.86
C LYS A 155 28.65 -2.38 12.83
N LEU A 156 29.96 -2.27 12.67
CA LEU A 156 30.95 -3.05 13.43
C LEU A 156 30.94 -2.77 14.95
N THR A 157 30.31 -1.68 15.39
CA THR A 157 30.12 -1.38 16.82
C THR A 157 29.09 -2.27 17.51
N ASP A 158 28.22 -2.94 16.74
CA ASP A 158 27.14 -3.77 17.28
C ASP A 158 27.67 -5.18 17.63
N PRO A 159 27.06 -5.89 18.60
CA PRO A 159 27.41 -7.28 18.93
C PRO A 159 27.40 -8.19 17.68
N VAL A 160 28.26 -9.22 17.67
CA VAL A 160 28.36 -10.19 16.55
C VAL A 160 26.97 -10.75 16.18
N ALA A 161 26.21 -11.18 17.19
CA ALA A 161 24.89 -11.77 16.99
C ALA A 161 23.90 -10.81 16.31
N GLU A 162 23.94 -9.51 16.62
CA GLU A 162 23.07 -8.51 15.97
C GLU A 162 23.46 -8.28 14.52
N ARG A 163 24.76 -8.28 14.22
CA ARG A 163 25.27 -8.18 12.84
C ARG A 163 24.84 -9.38 12.00
N GLU A 164 24.95 -10.58 12.55
CA GLU A 164 24.48 -11.81 11.92
C GLU A 164 22.97 -11.81 11.70
N ALA A 165 22.19 -11.37 12.70
CA ALA A 165 20.73 -11.27 12.60
C ALA A 165 20.30 -10.30 11.49
N LEU A 166 20.96 -9.14 11.38
CA LEU A 166 20.65 -8.17 10.33
C LEU A 166 21.01 -8.73 8.93
N SER A 167 22.16 -9.39 8.81
CA SER A 167 22.55 -10.08 7.57
C SER A 167 21.51 -11.14 7.16
N ALA A 168 21.05 -11.93 8.13
CA ALA A 168 20.03 -12.95 7.93
C ALA A 168 18.67 -12.35 7.52
N LEU A 169 18.27 -11.22 8.13
CA LEU A 169 17.03 -10.51 7.79
C LEU A 169 17.03 -10.07 6.31
N PHE A 170 18.08 -9.38 5.87
CA PHE A 170 18.16 -8.95 4.47
C PHE A 170 18.24 -10.13 3.50
N ALA A 171 19.05 -11.15 3.83
CA ALA A 171 19.21 -12.34 3.00
C ALA A 171 17.88 -13.10 2.87
N GLY A 172 17.15 -13.27 3.97
CA GLY A 172 15.82 -13.86 4.00
C GLY A 172 14.82 -13.07 3.17
N ALA A 173 14.80 -11.74 3.30
CA ALA A 173 13.88 -10.89 2.57
C ALA A 173 14.11 -10.94 1.04
N ILE A 174 15.35 -10.81 0.57
CA ILE A 174 15.68 -10.94 -0.87
C ILE A 174 15.40 -12.35 -1.38
N GLY A 175 15.78 -13.36 -0.60
CA GLY A 175 15.56 -14.77 -0.93
C GLY A 175 14.08 -15.13 -1.06
N SER A 176 13.23 -14.59 -0.19
CA SER A 176 11.80 -14.89 -0.14
C SER A 176 10.97 -14.10 -1.14
N TYR A 177 11.28 -12.81 -1.35
CA TYR A 177 10.35 -11.91 -2.03
C TYR A 177 10.84 -11.38 -3.39
N LYS A 178 12.14 -11.45 -3.72
CA LYS A 178 12.63 -11.07 -5.06
C LYS A 178 12.99 -12.27 -5.91
N ASN A 179 13.71 -13.24 -5.35
CA ASN A 179 14.21 -14.37 -6.13
C ASN A 179 13.10 -15.20 -6.78
N PRO A 180 11.97 -15.52 -6.10
CA PRO A 180 10.89 -16.27 -6.76
C PRO A 180 10.30 -15.52 -7.95
N HIS A 181 10.07 -14.21 -7.81
CA HIS A 181 9.58 -13.35 -8.91
C HIS A 181 10.57 -13.24 -10.08
N SER A 182 11.85 -13.53 -9.87
CA SER A 182 12.89 -13.51 -10.92
C SER A 182 12.96 -14.83 -11.71
N HIS A 183 12.39 -15.91 -11.19
CA HIS A 183 12.50 -17.26 -11.79
C HIS A 183 11.16 -17.88 -12.17
N ARG A 184 10.05 -17.35 -11.66
CA ARG A 184 8.70 -17.84 -11.94
C ARG A 184 7.67 -16.72 -11.81
N THR A 185 6.53 -16.90 -12.47
CA THR A 185 5.36 -16.04 -12.24
C THR A 185 4.82 -16.30 -10.84
N ILE A 186 4.71 -15.25 -10.04
CA ILE A 186 4.12 -15.28 -8.69
C ILE A 186 2.80 -14.52 -8.75
N THR A 187 1.75 -15.12 -8.21
CA THR A 187 0.47 -14.48 -7.96
C THR A 187 0.36 -14.17 -6.48
N ILE A 188 0.09 -12.90 -6.15
CA ILE A 188 -0.23 -12.48 -4.79
C ILE A 188 -1.69 -12.02 -4.83
N SER A 189 -2.59 -12.81 -4.25
CA SER A 189 -4.03 -12.55 -4.25
C SER A 189 -4.47 -11.66 -3.09
N ASP A 190 -3.72 -11.68 -1.98
CA ASP A 190 -3.99 -10.82 -0.83
C ASP A 190 -3.19 -9.52 -0.94
N ILE A 191 -3.89 -8.40 -1.09
CA ILE A 191 -3.27 -7.09 -1.15
C ILE A 191 -2.64 -6.68 0.18
N MET A 192 -3.18 -7.14 1.31
CA MET A 192 -2.61 -6.84 2.63
C MET A 192 -1.25 -7.50 2.80
N GLU A 193 -1.12 -8.76 2.36
CA GLU A 193 0.18 -9.46 2.31
C GLU A 193 1.20 -8.66 1.48
N ALA A 194 0.82 -8.16 0.30
CA ALA A 194 1.69 -7.34 -0.52
C ALA A 194 2.09 -6.02 0.18
N GLN A 195 1.16 -5.37 0.87
CA GLN A 195 1.43 -4.15 1.64
C GLN A 195 2.45 -4.39 2.76
N GLU A 196 2.33 -5.49 3.50
CA GLU A 196 3.28 -5.87 4.56
C GLU A 196 4.69 -6.10 3.98
N MET A 197 4.78 -6.82 2.87
CA MET A 197 6.03 -7.06 2.15
C MET A 197 6.67 -5.74 1.67
N VAL A 198 5.88 -4.82 1.13
CA VAL A 198 6.34 -3.49 0.69
C VAL A 198 6.78 -2.62 1.87
N LEU A 199 6.11 -2.71 3.01
CA LEU A 199 6.53 -2.02 4.25
C LEU A 199 7.87 -2.56 4.75
N LEU A 200 8.06 -3.88 4.73
CA LEU A 200 9.35 -4.49 5.04
C LEU A 200 10.45 -3.95 4.12
N ALA A 201 10.22 -3.94 2.80
CA ALA A 201 11.19 -3.37 1.85
C ALA A 201 11.49 -1.89 2.15
N SER A 202 10.47 -1.09 2.48
CA SER A 202 10.64 0.31 2.89
C SER A 202 11.47 0.45 4.16
N HIS A 203 11.31 -0.44 5.12
CA HIS A 203 12.13 -0.47 6.34
C HIS A 203 13.59 -0.82 6.03
N LEU A 204 13.82 -1.83 5.19
CA LEU A 204 15.17 -2.23 4.76
C LEU A 204 15.90 -1.09 4.03
N LEU A 205 15.21 -0.36 3.15
CA LEU A 205 15.78 0.81 2.47
C LEU A 205 16.24 1.90 3.45
N ARG A 206 15.44 2.19 4.50
CA ARG A 206 15.84 3.15 5.54
C ARG A 206 17.09 2.69 6.31
N ILE A 207 17.24 1.38 6.53
CA ILE A 207 18.46 0.84 7.13
C ILE A 207 19.65 1.08 6.20
N VAL A 208 19.51 0.81 4.89
CA VAL A 208 20.58 1.08 3.90
C VAL A 208 20.97 2.55 3.88
N ASP A 209 20.00 3.46 3.88
CA ASP A 209 20.25 4.91 3.95
C ASP A 209 21.05 5.30 5.20
N ALA A 210 20.68 4.74 6.36
CA ALA A 210 21.41 4.98 7.60
C ALA A 210 22.86 4.46 7.54
N ARG A 211 23.11 3.32 6.88
CA ARG A 211 24.48 2.78 6.66
C ARG A 211 25.28 3.66 5.71
N ARG A 212 24.67 4.11 4.62
CA ARG A 212 25.29 4.99 3.64
C ARG A 212 25.72 6.32 4.27
N LEU A 213 24.84 6.95 5.06
CA LEU A 213 25.12 8.21 5.74
C LEU A 213 26.26 8.06 6.77
N ALA A 214 26.28 6.97 7.53
CA ALA A 214 27.36 6.69 8.47
C ALA A 214 28.72 6.54 7.75
N ASN A 215 28.74 5.86 6.61
CA ASN A 215 29.95 5.69 5.81
C ASN A 215 30.45 7.01 5.22
N SER A 216 29.55 7.89 4.74
CA SER A 216 29.97 9.21 4.23
C SER A 216 30.55 10.10 5.32
N LEU A 217 29.95 10.10 6.52
CA LEU A 217 30.45 10.88 7.66
C LEU A 217 31.77 10.33 8.23
N GLY A 218 32.03 9.04 8.07
CA GLY A 218 33.30 8.42 8.45
C GLY A 218 34.44 8.68 7.46
N ALA A 219 34.13 8.96 6.20
CA ALA A 219 35.12 9.22 5.14
C ALA A 219 35.68 10.65 5.13
N GLU A 220 35.04 11.59 5.83
CA GLU A 220 35.46 12.99 5.94
C GLU A 220 36.35 13.28 7.18
N LYS A 221 36.68 12.26 7.98
CA LYS A 221 37.60 12.34 9.13
C LYS A 221 38.93 11.68 8.84
#